data_AF-A0A1G0G0E4-F1
#
_entry.id   AF-A0A1G0G0E4-F1
#
_cell.length_a   1.000
_cell.length_b   1.000
_cell.length_c   1.000
_cell.angle_alpha   90.00
_cell.angle_beta   90.00
_cell.angle_gamma   90.00
#
_symmetry.space_group_name_H-M   'P 1'
#
loop_
_entity.id
_entity.type
_entity.pdbx_description
1 polymer ?
#
loop_
_entity_poly.entity_id
_entity_poly.type
_entity_poly.pdbx_seq_one_letter_code
_entity_poly.pdbx_strand_id
1 'polypeptide(L)'
;MAHYLIRRLNAGGESAAAELVAKLGSKAEVARELCYRLYTLCERKKRAAEALAYNGLVQSWPEIVRLVRESGAPRPASTDDLFDHA
;
A
#
# COMPACT_ATOMS: atom_id res chain seq x y z
N MET A 1 3.86 0.61 13.13
CA MET A 1 3.33 0.06 11.85
C MET A 1 3.31 1.10 10.74
N ALA A 2 2.64 2.25 10.90
CA ALA A 2 2.58 3.31 9.88
C ALA A 2 3.97 3.83 9.43
N HIS A 3 4.90 4.10 10.36
CA HIS A 3 6.27 4.51 10.01
C HIS A 3 7.05 3.44 9.23
N TYR A 4 6.74 2.16 9.44
CA TYR A 4 7.42 1.06 8.75
C TYR A 4 6.87 0.91 7.31
N LEU A 5 5.56 1.11 7.12
CA LEU A 5 4.95 1.23 5.79
C LEU A 5 5.51 2.41 5.01
N ILE A 6 5.62 3.59 5.62
CA ILE A 6 6.22 4.78 5.00
C ILE A 6 7.68 4.51 4.60
N ARG A 7 8.47 3.87 5.46
CA ARG A 7 9.84 3.50 5.09
C ARG A 7 9.89 2.53 3.92
N ARG A 8 8.99 1.54 3.85
CA ARG A 8 8.93 0.60 2.73
C ARG A 8 8.46 1.28 1.45
N LEU A 9 7.49 2.18 1.53
CA LEU A 9 7.02 3.00 0.40
C LEU A 9 8.14 3.90 -0.14
N ASN A 10 8.89 4.57 0.73
CA ASN A 10 10.01 5.42 0.31
C ASN A 10 11.20 4.63 -0.24
N ALA A 11 11.45 3.42 0.26
CA ALA A 11 12.60 2.60 -0.15
C ALA A 11 12.34 1.76 -1.40
N GLY A 12 11.09 1.32 -1.62
CA GLY A 12 10.76 0.35 -2.68
C GLY A 12 9.40 0.58 -3.34
N GLY A 13 8.82 1.76 -3.15
CA GLY A 13 7.56 2.14 -3.79
C GLY A 13 6.35 1.35 -3.30
N GLU A 14 5.28 1.43 -4.09
CA GLU A 14 3.96 0.90 -3.76
C GLU A 14 3.98 -0.63 -3.69
N SER A 15 4.78 -1.30 -4.53
CA SER A 15 4.95 -2.77 -4.51
C SER A 15 5.59 -3.27 -3.21
N ALA A 16 6.65 -2.61 -2.71
CA ALA A 16 7.30 -3.02 -1.46
C ALA A 16 6.43 -2.77 -0.22
N ALA A 17 5.55 -1.75 -0.29
CA ALA A 17 4.52 -1.51 0.71
C ALA A 17 3.40 -2.55 0.62
N ALA A 18 2.97 -2.94 -0.59
CA ALA A 18 1.98 -3.98 -0.84
C ALA A 18 2.41 -5.35 -0.28
N GLU A 19 3.66 -5.76 -0.47
CA GLU A 19 4.18 -6.99 0.15
C GLU A 19 4.05 -6.98 1.68
N LEU A 20 4.30 -5.83 2.30
CA LEU A 20 4.18 -5.68 3.76
C LEU A 20 2.71 -5.73 4.19
N VAL A 21 1.80 -5.08 3.44
CA VAL A 21 0.36 -5.12 3.69
C VAL A 21 -0.19 -6.53 3.52
N ALA A 22 0.23 -7.26 2.48
CA ALA A 22 -0.13 -8.66 2.26
C ALA A 22 0.29 -9.54 3.44
N LYS A 23 1.52 -9.37 3.96
CA LYS A 23 2.01 -10.06 5.16
C LYS A 23 1.25 -9.71 6.43
N LEU A 24 0.68 -8.51 6.52
CA LEU A 24 -0.10 -8.05 7.67
C LEU A 24 -1.53 -8.64 7.69
N GLY A 25 -2.09 -9.01 6.55
CA GLY A 25 -3.42 -9.61 6.45
C GLY A 25 -4.49 -8.77 7.15
N SER A 26 -5.22 -9.36 8.11
CA SER A 26 -6.27 -8.66 8.89
C SER A 26 -5.77 -7.46 9.69
N LYS A 27 -4.45 -7.35 9.95
CA LYS A 27 -3.85 -6.19 10.64
C LYS A 27 -3.65 -4.99 9.70
N ALA A 28 -3.85 -5.15 8.39
CA ALA A 28 -3.74 -4.08 7.41
C ALA A 28 -4.76 -2.95 7.67
N GLU A 29 -6.01 -3.30 7.97
CA GLU A 29 -7.05 -2.30 8.28
C GLU A 29 -6.74 -1.52 9.57
N VAL A 30 -6.19 -2.20 10.59
CA VAL A 30 -5.72 -1.53 11.82
C VAL A 30 -4.56 -0.57 11.52
N ALA A 31 -3.65 -0.95 10.62
CA ALA A 31 -2.57 -0.07 10.19
C ALA A 31 -3.08 1.16 9.42
N ARG A 32 -4.13 0.98 8.62
CA ARG A 32 -4.82 2.06 7.90
C ARG A 32 -5.48 3.05 8.86
N GLU A 33 -6.27 2.57 9.82
CA GLU A 33 -6.91 3.42 10.82
C GLU A 33 -5.89 4.21 11.64
N LEU A 34 -4.78 3.55 12.03
CA LEU A 34 -3.69 4.22 12.74
C LEU A 34 -3.07 5.33 11.88
N CYS A 35 -2.90 5.10 10.57
CA CYS A 35 -2.36 6.09 9.65
C CYS A 35 -3.25 7.33 9.55
N TYR A 36 -4.57 7.15 9.44
CA TYR A 36 -5.52 8.27 9.47
C TYR A 36 -5.46 9.06 10.79
N ARG A 37 -5.43 8.37 11.94
CA ARG A 37 -5.32 9.03 13.26
C ARG A 37 -4.02 9.83 13.39
N LEU A 38 -2.91 9.29 12.89
CA LEU A 38 -1.61 9.96 12.90
C LEU A 38 -1.58 11.18 11.97
N TYR A 39 -2.19 11.10 10.79
CA TYR A 39 -2.34 12.24 9.89
C TYR A 39 -3.09 13.39 10.58
N THR A 40 -4.26 13.11 11.18
CA THR A 40 -5.04 14.11 11.92
C THR A 40 -4.27 14.70 13.12
N LEU A 41 -3.43 13.88 13.78
CA LEU A 41 -2.58 14.35 14.88
C LEU A 41 -1.48 15.31 14.37
N CYS A 42 -0.89 15.02 13.20
CA CYS A 42 0.16 15.86 12.61
C CYS A 42 -0.38 17.20 12.13
N GLU A 43 -1.58 17.21 11.54
CA GLU A 43 -2.32 18.42 11.19
C GLU A 43 -2.52 19.32 12.42
N ARG A 44 -3.04 18.75 13.51
CA ARG A 44 -3.27 19.49 14.76
C ARG A 44 -1.98 20.01 15.40
N LYS A 45 -0.87 19.29 15.25
CA LYS A 45 0.43 19.65 15.85
C LYS A 45 1.32 20.51 14.94
N LYS A 46 0.84 20.96 13.77
CA LYS A 46 1.60 21.72 12.76
C LYS A 46 2.93 21.04 12.35
N ARG A 47 2.94 19.70 12.32
CA ARG A 47 4.12 18.90 11.98
C ARG A 47 4.14 18.59 10.48
N ALA A 48 4.57 19.56 9.68
CA ALA A 48 4.50 19.50 8.22
C ALA A 48 5.29 18.33 7.60
N ALA A 49 6.48 18.03 8.12
CA ALA A 49 7.35 16.97 7.58
C ALA A 49 6.74 15.56 7.79
N GLU A 50 6.17 15.30 8.97
CA GLU A 50 5.48 14.04 9.24
C GLU A 50 4.17 13.95 8.45
N ALA A 51 3.41 15.05 8.33
CA ALA A 51 2.17 15.09 7.56
C ALA A 51 2.38 14.73 6.08
N LEU A 52 3.45 15.20 5.44
CA LEU A 52 3.79 14.86 4.06
C LEU A 52 4.01 13.35 3.87
N ALA A 53 4.72 12.72 4.79
CA ALA A 53 4.99 11.29 4.73
C ALA A 53 3.71 10.44 4.90
N TYR A 54 2.79 10.87 5.78
CA TYR A 54 1.49 10.23 5.91
C TYR A 54 0.59 10.48 4.69
N ASN A 55 0.63 11.67 4.10
CA ASN A 55 -0.15 12.00 2.91
C ASN A 55 0.24 11.09 1.73
N GLY A 56 1.54 10.91 1.49
CA GLY A 56 2.03 9.97 0.46
C GLY A 56 1.51 8.54 0.65
N LEU A 57 1.52 8.04 1.90
CA LEU A 57 0.98 6.70 2.19
C LEU A 57 -0.53 6.61 1.98
N VAL A 58 -1.30 7.65 2.37
CA VAL A 58 -2.76 7.68 2.18
C VAL A 58 -3.12 7.75 0.70
N GLN A 59 -2.40 8.56 -0.08
CA GLN A 59 -2.60 8.69 -1.52
C GLN A 59 -2.29 7.38 -2.27
N SER A 60 -1.20 6.69 -1.92
CA SER A 60 -0.82 5.41 -2.53
C SER A 60 -1.62 4.21 -1.99
N TRP A 61 -2.45 4.39 -0.96
CA TRP A 61 -3.17 3.28 -0.31
C TRP A 61 -4.08 2.46 -1.25
N PRO A 62 -4.89 3.07 -2.14
CA PRO A 62 -5.73 2.31 -3.08
C PRO A 62 -4.91 1.40 -3.99
N GLU A 63 -3.76 1.89 -4.46
CA GLU A 63 -2.86 1.14 -5.34
C GLU A 63 -2.15 0.02 -4.59
N ILE A 64 -1.68 0.27 -3.37
CA ILE A 64 -1.12 -0.75 -2.49
C ILE A 64 -2.12 -1.90 -2.27
N VAL A 65 -3.40 -1.58 -2.03
CA VAL A 65 -4.45 -2.60 -1.86
C VAL A 65 -4.74 -3.34 -3.17
N ARG A 66 -4.71 -2.65 -4.32
CA ARG A 66 -4.83 -3.28 -5.64
C ARG A 66 -3.72 -4.31 -5.86
N LEU A 67 -2.47 -3.92 -5.61
CA LEU A 67 -1.29 -4.78 -5.74
C LEU A 67 -1.33 -5.99 -4.80
N VAL A 68 -1.83 -5.82 -3.57
CA VAL A 68 -2.04 -6.95 -2.64
C VAL A 68 -3.03 -7.98 -3.22
N ARG A 69 -4.12 -7.51 -3.85
CA ARG A 69 -5.12 -8.38 -4.47
C ARG A 69 -4.58 -9.07 -5.72
N GLU A 70 -3.84 -8.35 -6.56
CA GLU A 70 -3.19 -8.90 -7.75
C GLU A 70 -2.09 -9.92 -7.41
N SER A 71 -1.39 -9.72 -6.29
CA SER A 71 -0.36 -10.65 -5.80
C SER A 71 -0.95 -11.91 -5.15
N GLY A 72 -2.21 -11.86 -4.70
CA GLY A 72 -2.93 -12.98 -4.09
C GLY A 72 -3.88 -13.72 -5.04
N ALA A 73 -4.30 -13.09 -6.14
CA ALA A 73 -5.04 -13.76 -7.20
C ALA A 73 -4.07 -14.61 -8.04
N PRO A 74 -4.41 -15.87 -8.38
CA PRO A 74 -3.73 -16.53 -9.48
C PRO A 74 -3.89 -15.62 -10.70
N ARG A 75 -2.77 -15.12 -11.23
CA ARG A 75 -2.73 -14.33 -12.45
C ARG A 75 -3.56 -15.10 -13.48
N PRO A 76 -4.72 -14.61 -13.95
CA PRO A 76 -5.43 -15.31 -15.01
C PRO A 76 -4.42 -15.42 -16.15
N ALA A 77 -4.11 -16.66 -16.55
CA ALA A 77 -3.19 -16.93 -17.64
C ALA A 77 -3.57 -16.00 -18.78
N SER A 78 -2.61 -15.14 -19.17
CA SER A 78 -2.80 -14.24 -20.30
C SER A 78 -3.34 -15.06 -21.46
N THR A 79 -4.43 -14.61 -22.03
CA THR A 79 -5.06 -15.14 -23.25
C THR A 79 -4.16 -14.84 -24.47
N ASP A 80 -2.90 -15.28 -24.41
CA ASP A 80 -1.90 -15.13 -25.48
C ASP A 80 -1.66 -16.46 -26.22
N ASP A 81 -2.24 -17.57 -25.74
CA ASP A 81 -2.13 -18.89 -26.38
C ASP A 81 -3.31 -19.24 -27.32
N LEU A 82 -4.11 -18.26 -27.76
CA LEU A 82 -5.33 -18.52 -28.57
C LEU A 82 -5.12 -18.41 -30.09
N PHE A 83 -3.96 -17.98 -30.58
CA PHE A 83 -3.70 -17.80 -32.01
C PHE A 83 -2.33 -18.35 -32.45
N ASP A 84 -2.09 -19.66 -32.35
CA ASP A 84 -0.95 -20.26 -33.09
C ASP A 84 -1.19 -21.72 -33.53
N HIS A 85 -2.41 -22.02 -33.96
CA HIS A 85 -2.73 -23.23 -34.74
C HIS A 85 -3.51 -22.87 -35.99
N ALA A 86 -2.80 -22.63 -37.09
CA ALA A 86 -3.30 -22.76 -38.46
C ALA A 86 -2.16 -23.14 -39.41
#